data_AF-A0A6C0J608-F1
#
_entry.id   AF-A0A6C0J608-F1
#
_cell.length_a   1.000
_cell.length_b   1.000
_cell.length_c   1.000
_cell.angle_alpha   90.00
_cell.angle_beta   90.00
_cell.angle_gamma   90.00
#
_symmetry.space_group_name_H-M   'P 1'
#
loop_
_entity.id
_entity.type
_entity.pdbx_description
1 polymer ?
#
loop_
_entity_poly.entity_id
_entity_poly.type
_entity_poly.pdbx_seq_one_letter_code
_entity_poly.pdbx_strand_id
1 'polypeptide(L)'
;MSINIILNTIIHILILVLLFSFFINNKNDNNTIIFILCAITVFLCYMIEFIKKPDIMKLNVEKFQSPINPKSIGPYNKLDLNVDEHGKYHKNYIRNTPNSKCGWRKEPCDTKLLEKIKFTAPVGLEKRFIQDPDHSKTFPTVDGTKDGFKSMFMFANNQCHPDCCPSTYSCDHGCVCTNKQQREFLNKRGKNRSTDVYPGI
;
A
#
# COMPACT_ATOMS: atom_id res chain seq x y z
N MET A 1 13.45 7.37 17.57
CA MET A 1 14.69 7.21 16.78
C MET A 1 15.13 5.77 16.96
N SER A 2 15.41 5.00 15.90
CA SER A 2 15.76 3.59 16.08
C SER A 2 17.19 3.45 16.63
N ILE A 3 17.42 2.40 17.42
CA ILE A 3 18.74 2.11 18.01
C ILE A 3 19.81 1.98 16.90
N ASN A 4 19.44 1.42 15.75
CA ASN A 4 20.33 1.29 14.59
C ASN A 4 20.79 2.64 14.02
N ILE A 5 19.92 3.67 14.00
CA ILE A 5 20.32 5.03 13.58
C ILE A 5 21.34 5.60 14.56
N ILE A 6 21.10 5.45 15.88
CA ILE A 6 22.02 5.93 16.91
C ILE A 6 23.38 5.25 16.77
N LEU A 7 23.40 3.92 16.61
CA LEU A 7 24.63 3.15 16.43
C LEU A 7 25.41 3.58 15.16
N ASN A 8 24.73 3.77 14.02
CA ASN A 8 25.39 4.23 12.79
C ASN A 8 25.95 5.66 12.92
N THR A 9 25.22 6.56 13.58
CA THR A 9 25.71 7.94 13.83
C THR A 9 26.97 7.94 14.69
N ILE A 10 27.03 7.09 15.72
CA ILE A 10 28.21 6.93 16.58
C ILE A 10 29.41 6.41 15.76
N ILE A 11 29.21 5.41 14.90
CA ILE A 11 30.27 4.86 14.03
C ILE A 11 30.87 5.94 13.11
N HIS A 12 30.02 6.77 12.48
CA HIS A 12 30.50 7.85 11.59
C HIS A 12 31.28 8.93 12.35
N ILE A 13 30.84 9.28 13.57
CA ILE A 13 31.57 10.20 14.45
C ILE A 13 32.95 9.61 14.83
N LEU A 14 33.00 8.31 15.15
CA LEU A 14 34.25 7.61 15.49
C LEU A 14 35.25 7.62 14.33
N ILE A 15 34.79 7.39 13.10
CA ILE A 15 35.62 7.46 11.89
C ILE A 15 36.18 8.88 11.68
N LEU A 16 35.36 9.92 11.84
CA LEU A 16 35.82 11.31 11.73
C LEU A 16 36.86 11.67 12.79
N VAL A 17 36.66 11.24 14.05
CA VAL A 17 37.64 11.44 15.13
C VAL A 17 38.97 10.76 14.82
N LEU A 18 38.95 9.50 14.36
CA LEU A 18 40.16 8.77 13.98
C LEU A 18 40.90 9.42 12.80
N LEU A 19 40.18 9.86 11.76
CA LEU A 19 40.78 10.60 10.64
C LEU A 19 41.41 11.92 11.10
N PHE A 20 40.76 12.66 12.00
CA PHE A 20 41.29 13.91 12.55
C PHE A 20 42.54 13.69 13.42
N SER A 21 42.55 12.63 14.25
CA SER A 21 43.74 12.24 15.02
C SER A 21 44.91 11.85 14.11
N PHE A 22 44.66 11.12 13.02
CA PHE A 22 45.70 10.74 12.07
C PHE A 22 46.20 11.94 11.25
N PHE A 23 45.35 12.93 10.96
CA PHE A 23 45.73 14.20 10.32
C PHE A 23 46.69 15.02 11.16
N ILE A 24 46.42 15.20 12.47
CA ILE A 24 47.31 15.94 13.38
C ILE A 24 48.70 15.30 13.44
N ASN A 25 48.77 13.97 13.50
CA ASN A 25 50.04 13.23 13.61
C ASN A 25 50.88 13.20 12.32
N ASN A 26 50.28 13.47 11.15
CA ASN A 26 50.90 13.18 9.86
C ASN A 26 50.80 14.37 8.88
N LYS A 27 51.00 15.58 9.42
CA LYS A 27 50.81 16.86 8.74
C LYS A 27 51.87 17.09 7.65
N ASN A 28 51.45 16.87 6.40
CA ASN A 28 52.18 17.16 5.17
C ASN A 28 51.17 17.70 4.14
N ASP A 29 51.58 18.53 3.18
CA ASP A 29 50.64 19.24 2.29
C ASP A 29 49.82 18.27 1.42
N ASN A 30 50.48 17.26 0.84
CA ASN A 30 49.81 16.21 0.07
C ASN A 30 48.86 15.36 0.95
N ASN A 31 49.25 15.05 2.19
CA ASN A 31 48.40 14.30 3.12
C ASN A 31 47.13 15.11 3.45
N THR A 32 47.28 16.43 3.65
CA THR A 32 46.18 17.35 4.00
C THR A 32 45.04 17.30 2.98
N ILE A 33 45.36 17.29 1.68
CA ILE A 33 44.36 17.19 0.60
C ILE A 33 43.63 15.84 0.65
N ILE A 34 44.36 14.74 0.88
CA ILE A 34 43.79 13.38 0.98
C ILE A 34 42.82 13.29 2.17
N PHE A 35 43.17 13.84 3.33
CA PHE A 35 42.27 13.87 4.50
C PHE A 35 40.99 14.65 4.25
N ILE A 36 41.07 15.81 3.59
CA ILE A 36 39.90 16.62 3.23
C ILE A 36 38.95 15.85 2.30
N LEU A 37 39.49 15.15 1.29
CA LEU A 37 38.70 14.28 0.41
C LEU A 37 38.04 13.11 1.17
N CYS A 38 38.74 12.46 2.09
CA CYS A 38 38.17 11.41 2.93
C CYS A 38 37.07 11.93 3.87
N ALA A 39 37.23 13.11 4.48
CA ALA A 39 36.21 13.71 5.33
C ALA A 39 34.94 14.08 4.53
N ILE A 40 35.10 14.64 3.33
CA ILE A 40 33.98 15.00 2.44
C ILE A 40 33.22 13.75 1.99
N THR A 41 33.91 12.67 1.60
CA THR A 41 33.23 11.44 1.16
C THR A 41 32.46 10.76 2.30
N VAL A 42 33.02 10.69 3.52
CA VAL A 42 32.29 10.19 4.71
C VAL A 42 31.06 11.05 5.03
N PHE A 43 31.16 12.38 4.92
CA PHE A 43 30.03 13.29 5.13
C PHE A 43 28.92 13.10 4.07
N LEU A 44 29.27 12.94 2.80
CA LEU A 44 28.30 12.66 1.73
C LEU A 44 27.59 11.32 1.94
N CYS A 45 28.31 10.26 2.33
CA CYS A 45 27.72 8.97 2.69
C CYS A 45 26.71 9.10 3.84
N TYR A 46 27.04 9.85 4.89
CA TYR A 46 26.15 10.11 6.02
C TYR A 46 24.87 10.86 5.61
N MET A 47 24.99 11.88 4.74
CA MET A 47 23.84 12.63 4.23
C MET A 47 22.91 11.75 3.37
N ILE A 48 23.46 10.79 2.61
CA ILE A 48 22.68 9.79 1.86
C ILE A 48 21.89 8.87 2.81
N GLU A 49 22.42 8.53 3.98
CA GLU A 49 21.67 7.78 5.00
C GLU A 49 20.52 8.60 5.62
N PHE A 50 20.66 9.91 5.78
CA PHE A 50 19.56 10.77 6.25
C PHE A 50 18.42 10.93 5.23
N ILE A 51 18.70 10.76 3.93
CA ILE A 51 17.69 10.75 2.85
C ILE A 51 16.89 9.41 2.85
N LYS A 52 17.29 8.41 3.65
CA LYS A 52 16.77 7.04 3.61
C LYS A 52 15.38 6.90 4.26
N LYS A 53 14.38 7.36 3.52
CA LYS A 53 12.91 7.15 3.55
C LYS A 53 12.17 7.14 4.90
N PRO A 54 11.01 7.82 5.01
CA PRO A 54 10.16 7.73 6.19
C PRO A 54 9.65 6.31 6.43
N ASP A 55 9.59 5.91 7.70
CA ASP A 55 9.13 4.60 8.18
C ASP A 55 7.74 4.26 7.62
N ILE A 56 7.70 3.38 6.60
CA ILE A 56 6.45 2.95 5.96
C ILE A 56 5.54 2.21 6.96
N MET A 57 6.13 1.62 8.01
CA MET A 57 5.41 0.90 9.05
C MET A 57 4.40 1.74 9.84
N LYS A 58 4.52 3.08 9.85
CA LYS A 58 3.61 4.00 10.57
C LYS A 58 2.41 4.50 9.75
N LEU A 59 2.24 4.08 8.49
CA LEU A 59 1.04 4.45 7.73
C LEU A 59 -0.13 3.53 8.10
N ASN A 60 -1.33 4.11 8.20
CA ASN A 60 -2.61 3.40 8.28
C ASN A 60 -2.92 2.73 6.93
N VAL A 61 -2.22 1.64 6.67
CA VAL A 61 -2.34 0.77 5.49
C VAL A 61 -2.75 -0.61 5.97
N GLU A 62 -3.68 -1.26 5.29
CA GLU A 62 -4.02 -2.64 5.60
C GLU A 62 -2.78 -3.54 5.45
N LYS A 63 -2.46 -4.27 6.52
CA LYS A 63 -1.38 -5.28 6.56
C LYS A 63 -1.98 -6.66 6.73
N PHE A 64 -3.10 -6.94 6.06
CA PHE A 64 -3.65 -8.29 6.06
C PHE A 64 -2.60 -9.21 5.43
N GLN A 65 -2.22 -10.26 6.14
CA GLN A 65 -1.40 -11.34 5.61
C GLN A 65 -2.09 -12.63 6.03
N SER A 66 -2.25 -13.57 5.10
CA SER A 66 -2.76 -14.90 5.45
C SER A 66 -1.77 -15.53 6.44
N PRO A 67 -2.21 -15.99 7.62
CA PRO A 67 -1.30 -16.53 8.60
C PRO A 67 -0.72 -17.86 8.12
N ILE A 68 0.60 -18.02 8.27
CA ILE A 68 1.38 -19.14 7.72
C ILE A 68 0.88 -20.51 8.23
N ASN A 69 0.34 -20.56 9.45
CA ASN A 69 -0.25 -21.79 9.98
C ASN A 69 -1.64 -22.01 9.35
N PRO A 70 -1.86 -23.06 8.53
CA PRO A 70 -3.14 -23.27 7.85
C PRO A 70 -4.31 -23.46 8.83
N LYS A 71 -4.05 -23.91 10.06
CA LYS A 71 -5.09 -24.02 11.11
C LYS A 71 -5.55 -22.66 11.67
N SER A 72 -5.04 -21.54 11.15
CA SER A 72 -5.27 -20.19 11.70
C SER A 72 -5.82 -19.18 10.68
N ILE A 73 -6.30 -19.62 9.50
CA ILE A 73 -6.89 -18.79 8.41
C ILE A 73 -8.27 -18.17 8.82
N GLY A 74 -8.47 -17.89 10.10
CA GLY A 74 -9.69 -17.31 10.65
C GLY A 74 -10.92 -18.21 10.44
N PRO A 75 -12.13 -17.63 10.28
CA PRO A 75 -13.38 -18.39 10.16
C PRO A 75 -13.52 -19.18 8.85
N TYR A 76 -12.54 -19.10 7.94
CA TYR A 76 -12.52 -19.81 6.65
C TYR A 76 -11.62 -21.05 6.66
N ASN A 77 -10.98 -21.37 7.80
CA ASN A 77 -10.17 -22.58 7.97
C ASN A 77 -11.05 -23.85 7.90
N LYS A 78 -10.61 -24.87 7.15
CA LYS A 78 -11.32 -26.15 6.90
C LYS A 78 -12.71 -26.00 6.26
N LEU A 79 -12.85 -25.10 5.30
CA LEU A 79 -13.98 -25.16 4.37
C LEU A 79 -13.84 -26.40 3.48
N ASP A 80 -14.65 -27.43 3.73
CA ASP A 80 -14.80 -28.55 2.80
C ASP A 80 -15.51 -28.04 1.54
N LEU A 81 -14.71 -27.80 0.50
CA LEU A 81 -15.17 -27.44 -0.83
C LEU A 81 -15.71 -28.70 -1.52
N ASN A 82 -16.97 -29.04 -1.24
CA ASN A 82 -17.67 -30.12 -1.95
C ASN A 82 -17.90 -29.69 -3.41
N VAL A 83 -17.01 -30.13 -4.29
CA VAL A 83 -16.89 -29.64 -5.68
C VAL A 83 -18.17 -29.89 -6.48
N ASP A 84 -18.88 -30.97 -6.17
CA ASP A 84 -20.10 -31.41 -6.86
C ASP A 84 -21.35 -30.58 -6.49
N GLU A 85 -21.30 -29.81 -5.40
CA GLU A 85 -22.39 -28.94 -4.96
C GLU A 85 -22.21 -27.47 -5.35
N HIS A 86 -21.17 -27.08 -6.10
CA HIS A 86 -21.00 -25.69 -6.56
C HIS A 86 -22.17 -25.11 -7.36
N GLY A 87 -23.00 -25.97 -7.98
CA GLY A 87 -24.26 -25.56 -8.64
C GLY A 87 -25.40 -25.18 -7.67
N LYS A 88 -25.32 -25.57 -6.40
CA LYS A 88 -26.27 -25.19 -5.34
C LYS A 88 -25.61 -24.18 -4.42
N TYR A 89 -25.86 -22.89 -4.68
CA TYR A 89 -25.61 -21.82 -3.72
C TYR A 89 -26.32 -22.13 -2.40
N HIS A 90 -25.59 -22.73 -1.44
CA HIS A 90 -26.11 -23.08 -0.12
C HIS A 90 -26.51 -21.81 0.63
N LYS A 91 -27.82 -21.50 0.62
CA LYS A 91 -28.45 -20.38 1.33
C LYS A 91 -28.15 -20.37 2.84
N ASN A 92 -27.67 -21.50 3.38
CA ASN A 92 -27.60 -21.85 4.79
C ASN A 92 -26.19 -21.78 5.40
N TYR A 93 -25.16 -21.32 4.68
CA TYR A 93 -23.98 -20.80 5.37
C TYR A 93 -24.43 -19.71 6.35
N ILE A 94 -24.08 -19.83 7.63
CA ILE A 94 -24.62 -18.99 8.70
C ILE A 94 -24.12 -17.55 8.54
N ARG A 95 -24.92 -16.78 7.81
CA ARG A 95 -24.87 -15.31 7.66
C ARG A 95 -25.32 -14.66 8.97
N ASN A 96 -24.53 -14.80 10.02
CA ASN A 96 -24.57 -13.80 11.08
C ASN A 96 -24.12 -12.45 10.45
N THR A 97 -24.54 -11.29 10.94
CA THR A 97 -25.52 -11.02 12.00
C THR A 97 -26.85 -10.51 11.45
N PRO A 98 -28.00 -10.88 12.06
CA PRO A 98 -29.23 -10.12 11.92
C PRO A 98 -28.97 -8.62 12.15
N ASN A 99 -29.49 -7.76 11.26
CA ASN A 99 -29.34 -6.29 11.23
C ASN A 99 -28.00 -5.70 10.73
N SER A 100 -27.26 -6.39 9.84
CA SER A 100 -26.03 -5.83 9.23
C SER A 100 -26.27 -4.63 8.28
N LYS A 101 -25.52 -3.54 8.50
CA LYS A 101 -25.05 -2.60 7.46
C LYS A 101 -23.52 -2.51 7.51
N CYS A 102 -22.84 -3.65 7.35
CA CYS A 102 -21.38 -3.82 7.22
C CYS A 102 -20.54 -4.07 8.48
N GLY A 103 -21.10 -4.81 9.46
CA GLY A 103 -20.26 -5.63 10.33
C GLY A 103 -19.74 -6.87 9.57
N TRP A 104 -18.50 -7.30 9.85
CA TRP A 104 -17.81 -8.51 9.34
C TRP A 104 -18.29 -9.01 7.96
N ARG A 105 -17.80 -8.37 6.91
CA ARG A 105 -18.72 -7.70 5.98
C ARG A 105 -19.51 -8.64 5.06
N LYS A 106 -20.81 -8.33 4.94
CA LYS A 106 -21.71 -8.53 3.79
C LYS A 106 -22.82 -7.46 3.85
N GLU A 107 -23.45 -6.99 2.76
CA GLU A 107 -23.24 -7.28 1.33
C GLU A 107 -22.46 -6.11 0.64
N PRO A 108 -22.94 -5.28 -0.34
CA PRO A 108 -22.07 -4.27 -0.96
C PRO A 108 -21.90 -3.03 -0.08
N CYS A 109 -20.86 -3.06 0.75
CA CYS A 109 -20.56 -2.06 1.76
C CYS A 109 -20.11 -0.71 1.22
N ASP A 110 -20.21 0.35 2.02
CA ASP A 110 -19.65 1.67 1.66
C ASP A 110 -18.29 1.85 2.37
N THR A 111 -17.30 1.09 1.93
CA THR A 111 -15.95 1.12 2.49
C THR A 111 -15.18 2.33 1.97
N LYS A 112 -14.62 3.12 2.88
CA LYS A 112 -13.80 4.30 2.53
C LYS A 112 -12.57 3.90 1.71
N LEU A 113 -12.23 4.74 0.74
CA LEU A 113 -11.02 4.62 -0.05
C LEU A 113 -9.77 4.91 0.80
N LEU A 114 -8.68 4.21 0.52
CA LEU A 114 -7.37 4.39 1.14
C LEU A 114 -6.67 5.62 0.57
N GLU A 115 -6.39 6.62 1.41
CA GLU A 115 -5.53 7.77 1.09
C GLU A 115 -4.08 7.37 0.79
N LYS A 116 -3.66 6.23 1.34
CA LYS A 116 -2.27 5.77 1.39
C LYS A 116 -2.22 4.35 0.85
N ILE A 117 -1.84 4.23 -0.41
CA ILE A 117 -1.69 2.95 -1.10
C ILE A 117 -0.27 2.42 -0.89
N LYS A 118 -0.16 1.11 -0.68
CA LYS A 118 1.09 0.34 -0.72
C LYS A 118 1.07 -0.55 -1.97
N PHE A 119 2.22 -0.74 -2.59
CA PHE A 119 2.42 -1.75 -3.64
C PHE A 119 3.66 -2.58 -3.33
N THR A 120 3.66 -3.82 -3.77
CA THR A 120 4.83 -4.71 -3.71
C THR A 120 5.66 -4.51 -4.98
N ALA A 121 6.90 -4.07 -4.85
CA ALA A 121 7.81 -3.95 -5.98
C ALA A 121 8.23 -5.34 -6.51
N PRO A 122 8.73 -5.47 -7.76
CA PRO A 122 9.17 -6.77 -8.31
C PRO A 122 10.22 -7.51 -7.48
N VAL A 123 10.95 -6.78 -6.62
CA VAL A 123 11.94 -7.31 -5.66
C VAL A 123 11.33 -7.70 -4.30
N GLY A 124 10.01 -7.89 -4.22
CA GLY A 124 9.28 -8.20 -2.97
C GLY A 124 9.18 -7.04 -1.96
N LEU A 125 9.88 -5.92 -2.19
CA LEU A 125 9.88 -4.78 -1.26
C LEU A 125 8.57 -3.98 -1.33
N GLU A 126 7.89 -3.91 -0.20
CA GLU A 126 6.72 -3.04 0.00
C GLU A 126 7.13 -1.56 -0.09
N LYS A 127 6.44 -0.80 -0.94
CA LYS A 127 6.66 0.64 -1.13
C LYS A 127 5.32 1.38 -1.08
N ARG A 128 5.35 2.62 -0.57
CA ARG A 128 4.20 3.54 -0.69
C ARG A 128 4.07 3.96 -2.16
N PHE A 129 2.88 3.85 -2.72
CA PHE A 129 2.58 4.47 -4.01
C PHE A 129 2.50 5.99 -3.84
N ILE A 130 3.25 6.70 -4.68
CA ILE A 130 3.25 8.16 -4.75
C ILE A 130 2.78 8.50 -6.15
N GLN A 131 1.70 9.28 -6.23
CA GLN A 131 1.15 9.75 -7.50
C GLN A 131 2.13 10.73 -8.16
N ASP A 132 2.33 10.57 -9.46
CA ASP A 132 3.06 11.53 -10.29
C ASP A 132 2.31 12.88 -10.29
N PRO A 133 2.93 13.99 -9.84
CA PRO A 133 2.24 15.28 -9.72
C PRO A 133 1.71 15.83 -11.05
N ASP A 134 2.28 15.45 -12.18
CA ASP A 134 1.97 16.03 -13.48
C ASP A 134 1.04 15.12 -14.29
N HIS A 135 1.31 13.82 -14.30
CA HIS A 135 0.47 12.85 -15.00
C HIS A 135 -0.80 12.46 -14.22
N SER A 136 -0.77 12.43 -12.87
CA SER A 136 -1.96 12.00 -12.11
C SER A 136 -3.11 13.01 -12.17
N LYS A 137 -2.86 14.25 -12.62
CA LYS A 137 -3.90 15.27 -12.85
C LYS A 137 -4.84 14.91 -14.00
N THR A 138 -4.35 14.22 -15.04
CA THR A 138 -5.12 13.86 -16.24
C THR A 138 -5.81 12.50 -16.15
N PHE A 139 -5.42 11.66 -15.18
CA PHE A 139 -6.05 10.36 -14.96
C PHE A 139 -7.53 10.49 -14.53
N PRO A 140 -8.38 9.50 -14.89
CA PRO A 140 -9.77 9.47 -14.46
C PRO A 140 -9.88 9.30 -12.94
N THR A 141 -11.00 9.77 -12.37
CA THR A 141 -11.31 9.60 -10.96
C THR A 141 -11.83 8.19 -10.67
N VAL A 142 -11.34 7.59 -9.59
CA VAL A 142 -11.60 6.18 -9.23
C VAL A 142 -13.04 5.89 -8.84
N ASP A 143 -13.87 6.93 -8.62
CA ASP A 143 -15.26 6.84 -8.19
C ASP A 143 -16.24 7.72 -9.00
N GLY A 144 -15.74 8.48 -9.98
CA GLY A 144 -16.54 9.37 -10.83
C GLY A 144 -16.89 10.74 -10.23
N THR A 145 -16.42 11.05 -9.01
CA THR A 145 -16.49 12.40 -8.42
C THR A 145 -15.48 13.34 -9.11
N LYS A 146 -15.59 14.67 -8.91
CA LYS A 146 -14.62 15.63 -9.47
C LYS A 146 -13.30 15.64 -8.69
N ASP A 147 -13.40 15.52 -7.36
CA ASP A 147 -12.30 15.72 -6.41
C ASP A 147 -11.78 14.40 -5.81
N GLY A 148 -12.30 13.26 -6.26
CA GLY A 148 -11.86 11.93 -5.85
C GLY A 148 -10.46 11.57 -6.35
N PHE A 149 -9.88 10.52 -5.77
CA PHE A 149 -8.55 10.03 -6.15
C PHE A 149 -8.49 9.73 -7.65
N LYS A 150 -7.37 10.07 -8.28
CA LYS A 150 -7.13 9.84 -9.71
C LYS A 150 -6.17 8.68 -9.94
N SER A 151 -6.52 7.77 -10.85
CA SER A 151 -5.73 6.58 -11.16
C SER A 151 -6.19 5.98 -12.48
N MET A 152 -5.25 5.43 -13.26
CA MET A 152 -5.61 4.59 -14.42
C MET A 152 -6.30 3.28 -14.02
N PHE A 153 -6.08 2.80 -12.79
CA PHE A 153 -6.73 1.62 -12.24
C PHE A 153 -7.79 2.01 -11.21
N MET A 154 -9.06 1.70 -11.51
CA MET A 154 -10.22 2.13 -10.72
C MET A 154 -10.18 1.63 -9.27
N PHE A 155 -9.60 0.46 -9.00
CA PHE A 155 -9.56 -0.11 -7.65
C PHE A 155 -8.27 0.19 -6.88
N ALA A 156 -7.43 1.11 -7.36
CA ALA A 156 -6.13 1.42 -6.76
C ALA A 156 -6.22 1.90 -5.30
N ASN A 157 -7.30 2.60 -4.94
CA ASN A 157 -7.55 3.10 -3.59
C ASN A 157 -8.50 2.23 -2.77
N ASN A 158 -8.85 1.02 -3.22
CA ASN A 158 -9.80 0.17 -2.49
C ASN A 158 -9.12 -0.68 -1.42
N GLN A 159 -9.86 -0.96 -0.35
CA GLN A 159 -9.48 -1.99 0.64
C GLN A 159 -9.55 -3.38 -0.02
N CYS A 160 -8.66 -4.28 0.38
CA CYS A 160 -8.59 -5.65 -0.14
C CYS A 160 -8.57 -6.63 1.04
N HIS A 161 -9.65 -7.38 1.22
CA HIS A 161 -9.82 -8.25 2.39
C HIS A 161 -10.73 -9.45 2.09
N PRO A 162 -10.53 -10.63 2.73
CA PRO A 162 -11.42 -11.78 2.53
C PRO A 162 -12.86 -11.49 2.99
N ASP A 163 -13.03 -10.67 4.03
CA ASP A 163 -14.34 -10.21 4.52
C ASP A 163 -15.14 -9.42 3.46
N CYS A 164 -14.53 -8.96 2.37
CA CYS A 164 -15.28 -8.31 1.29
C CYS A 164 -15.81 -9.31 0.25
N CYS A 165 -15.64 -10.62 0.47
CA CYS A 165 -16.15 -11.66 -0.40
C CYS A 165 -17.61 -12.06 -0.07
N PRO A 166 -18.47 -12.30 -1.08
CA PRO A 166 -18.19 -12.25 -2.51
C PRO A 166 -18.23 -10.80 -3.04
N SER A 167 -17.21 -10.44 -3.81
CA SER A 167 -17.18 -9.22 -4.62
C SER A 167 -17.02 -9.60 -6.08
N THR A 168 -17.45 -8.74 -7.00
CA THR A 168 -17.25 -8.91 -8.44
C THR A 168 -15.77 -8.87 -8.84
N TYR A 169 -14.92 -8.31 -7.98
CA TYR A 169 -13.48 -8.16 -8.22
C TYR A 169 -12.66 -8.71 -7.05
N SER A 170 -11.60 -9.42 -7.37
CA SER A 170 -10.62 -9.97 -6.42
C SER A 170 -9.27 -9.24 -6.52
N CYS A 171 -8.43 -9.45 -5.51
CA CYS A 171 -7.10 -8.88 -5.36
C CYS A 171 -6.23 -9.84 -4.54
N ASP A 172 -4.93 -9.56 -4.44
CA ASP A 172 -3.91 -10.41 -3.79
C ASP A 172 -4.19 -10.73 -2.31
N HIS A 173 -4.91 -9.85 -1.60
CA HIS A 173 -5.31 -10.05 -0.21
C HIS A 173 -6.78 -10.50 -0.03
N GLY A 174 -7.51 -10.86 -1.11
CA GLY A 174 -8.89 -11.36 -1.04
C GLY A 174 -9.83 -10.71 -2.05
N CYS A 175 -10.89 -10.05 -1.57
CA CYS A 175 -11.89 -9.38 -2.41
C CYS A 175 -11.78 -7.86 -2.32
N VAL A 176 -12.07 -7.17 -3.42
CA VAL A 176 -12.08 -5.71 -3.50
C VAL A 176 -13.32 -5.17 -2.79
N CYS A 177 -13.10 -4.39 -1.74
CA CYS A 177 -14.14 -3.66 -1.02
C CYS A 177 -14.51 -2.39 -1.81
N THR A 178 -15.55 -2.46 -2.65
CA THR A 178 -16.02 -1.30 -3.42
C THR A 178 -16.77 -0.30 -2.54
N ASN A 179 -16.75 0.99 -2.89
CA ASN A 179 -17.64 1.99 -2.26
C ASN A 179 -18.94 2.16 -3.07
N LYS A 180 -19.95 2.85 -2.51
CA LYS A 180 -21.26 3.04 -3.17
C LYS A 180 -21.13 3.85 -4.46
N GLN A 181 -20.34 4.91 -4.45
CA GLN A 181 -20.16 5.85 -5.55
C GLN A 181 -19.51 5.19 -6.78
N GLN A 182 -18.50 4.34 -6.55
CA GLN A 182 -17.86 3.49 -7.54
C GLN A 182 -18.84 2.52 -8.21
N ARG A 183 -19.72 1.88 -7.43
CA ARG A 183 -20.75 0.98 -7.98
C ARG A 183 -21.74 1.73 -8.85
N GLU A 184 -22.18 2.92 -8.44
CA GLU A 184 -23.04 3.77 -9.26
C GLU A 184 -22.34 4.26 -10.54
N PHE A 185 -21.05 4.61 -10.47
CA PHE A 185 -20.26 5.04 -11.62
C PHE A 185 -20.03 3.90 -12.63
N LEU A 186 -19.76 2.67 -12.15
CA LEU A 186 -19.70 1.46 -12.98
C LEU A 186 -21.04 1.12 -13.62
N ASN A 187 -22.15 1.18 -12.87
CA ASN A 187 -23.49 0.92 -13.40
C ASN A 187 -23.88 1.93 -14.51
N LYS A 188 -23.46 3.20 -14.36
CA LYS A 188 -23.59 4.25 -15.38
C LYS A 188 -22.54 4.15 -16.51
N ARG A 189 -21.73 3.09 -16.55
CA ARG A 189 -20.64 2.86 -17.52
C ARG A 189 -19.73 4.07 -17.69
N GLY A 190 -19.26 4.66 -16.58
CA GLY A 190 -18.41 5.84 -16.62
C GLY A 190 -19.12 7.13 -17.09
N LYS A 191 -20.46 7.16 -17.02
CA LYS A 191 -21.39 8.14 -17.62
C LYS A 191 -21.73 7.91 -19.10
N ASN A 192 -21.28 6.83 -19.74
CA ASN A 192 -21.76 6.45 -21.08
C ASN A 192 -23.21 5.95 -21.07
N ARG A 193 -23.76 5.60 -19.91
CA ARG A 193 -25.18 5.26 -19.69
C ARG A 193 -25.84 6.31 -18.80
N SER A 194 -25.92 7.55 -19.26
CA SER A 194 -26.53 8.68 -18.52
C SER A 194 -27.84 9.20 -19.12
N THR A 195 -28.23 8.73 -20.32
CA THR A 195 -29.52 9.03 -20.95
C THR A 195 -29.93 7.83 -21.79
N ASP A 196 -31.09 7.24 -21.51
CA ASP A 196 -31.81 6.47 -22.53
C ASP A 196 -32.39 7.48 -23.53
N VAL A 197 -31.56 7.95 -24.45
CA VAL A 197 -32.06 8.29 -25.79
C VAL A 197 -32.20 6.95 -26.51
N TYR A 198 -33.24 6.22 -26.13
CA TYR A 198 -33.90 5.35 -27.09
C TYR A 198 -34.36 6.29 -28.21
N PRO A 199 -33.88 6.17 -29.46
CA PRO A 199 -34.70 6.62 -30.56
C PRO A 199 -36.00 5.81 -30.44
N GLY A 200 -37.11 6.53 -30.33
CA GLY A 200 -38.42 5.90 -30.27
C GLY A 200 -38.67 5.05 -31.51
N ILE A 201 -39.67 4.20 -31.36
CA ILE A 201 -40.52 3.66 -32.42
C ILE A 201 -40.79 4.74 -33.49
#